data_AF-A0A367MBN0-F1
#
_entry.id   AF-A0A367MBN0-F1
#
_cell.length_a   1.000
_cell.length_b   1.000
_cell.length_c   1.000
_cell.angle_alpha   90.00
_cell.angle_beta   90.00
_cell.angle_gamma   90.00
#
_symmetry.space_group_name_H-M   'P 1'
#
loop_
_entity.id
_entity.type
_entity.pdbx_description
1 polymer ?
#
loop_
_entity_poly.entity_id
_entity_poly.type
_entity_poly.pdbx_seq_one_letter_code
_entity_poly.pdbx_strand_id
1 'polypeptide(L)' 'VGKVDFEPAKLQQNVEALLADLKRLKPSSSKGVYVKRVTLSTTMGPGLQIDLASLEA' A
#
# COMPACT_ATOMS: atom_id res chain seq x y z
N VAL A 1 -3.28 7.45 2.45
CA VAL A 1 -1.96 7.25 3.09
C VAL A 1 -1.24 8.55 3.47
N GLY A 2 -1.86 9.73 3.27
CA GLY A 2 -1.36 11.01 3.79
C GLY A 2 -1.87 12.20 2.96
N LYS A 3 -1.35 13.39 3.25
CA LYS A 3 -1.45 14.60 2.41
C LYS A 3 -0.08 14.90 1.80
N VAL A 4 -0.03 15.77 0.79
CA VAL A 4 1.23 16.19 0.14
C VAL A 4 2.20 16.82 1.14
N ASP A 5 1.68 17.43 2.21
CA ASP A 5 2.48 18.09 3.24
C ASP A 5 3.18 17.12 4.22
N PHE A 6 2.99 15.81 4.06
CA PHE A 6 3.62 14.81 4.93
C PHE A 6 5.03 14.51 4.44
N GLU A 7 5.94 14.31 5.39
CA GLU A 7 7.29 13.87 5.06
C GLU A 7 7.28 12.52 4.33
N PRO A 8 8.16 12.31 3.34
CA PRO A 8 8.23 11.07 2.57
C PRO A 8 8.34 9.81 3.43
N ALA A 9 9.11 9.88 4.53
CA ALA A 9 9.28 8.77 5.46
C ALA A 9 7.97 8.36 6.15
N LYS A 10 7.12 9.33 6.53
CA LYS A 10 5.82 9.05 7.15
C LYS A 10 4.83 8.46 6.14
N LEU A 11 4.88 8.91 4.89
CA LEU A 11 4.07 8.34 3.81
C LEU A 11 4.42 6.87 3.57
N GLN A 12 5.71 6.53 3.57
CA GLN A 12 6.19 5.15 3.43
C GLN A 12 5.67 4.27 4.58
N GLN A 13 5.89 4.70 5.83
CA GLN A 13 5.41 3.96 7.02
C GLN A 13 3.90 3.73 7.01
N ASN A 14 3.11 4.71 6.55
CA ASN A 14 1.66 4.56 6.43
C ASN A 14 1.27 3.49 5.40
N VAL A 15 2.01 3.37 4.30
CA VAL A 15 1.74 2.36 3.26
C VAL A 15 2.13 0.97 3.77
N GLU A 16 3.27 0.84 4.45
CA GLU A 16 3.75 -0.41 5.05
C GLU A 16 2.77 -0.92 6.11
N ALA A 17 2.33 -0.04 7.03
CA ALA A 17 1.35 -0.38 8.06
C ALA A 17 0.03 -0.86 7.44
N LEU A 18 -0.46 -0.17 6.40
CA LEU A 18 -1.67 -0.57 5.69
C LEU A 18 -1.53 -1.96 5.04
N LEU A 19 -0.37 -2.25 4.44
CA LEU A 19 -0.11 -3.55 3.82
C LEU A 19 -0.03 -4.66 4.88
N ALA A 20 0.59 -4.41 6.03
CA ALA A 20 0.64 -5.35 7.14
C ALA A 20 -0.77 -5.67 7.67
N ASP A 21 -1.61 -4.66 7.86
CA ASP A 21 -2.99 -4.86 8.29
C ASP A 21 -3.84 -5.61 7.25
N LEU A 22 -3.66 -5.31 5.96
CA LEU A 22 -4.35 -6.04 4.89
C LEU A 22 -3.94 -7.51 4.80
N LYS A 23 -2.65 -7.83 5.06
CA LYS A 23 -2.19 -9.22 5.16
C LYS A 23 -2.84 -9.93 6.35
N ARG A 24 -2.96 -9.25 7.49
CA ARG A 24 -3.59 -9.80 8.71
C ARG A 24 -5.10 -10.01 8.54
N LEU A 25 -5.77 -9.10 7.83
CA LEU A 25 -7.21 -9.17 7.55
C LEU A 25 -7.56 -10.14 6.40
N LYS A 26 -6.59 -10.84 5.82
CA LYS A 26 -6.83 -11.82 4.76
C LYS A 26 -7.87 -12.87 5.23
N PRO A 27 -9.05 -12.95 4.60
CA PRO A 27 -10.06 -13.93 4.98
C PRO A 27 -9.56 -15.34 4.70
N SER A 28 -9.86 -16.29 5.60
CA SER A 28 -9.51 -17.71 5.44
C SER A 28 -10.13 -18.37 4.19
N SER A 29 -11.20 -17.77 3.65
CA SER A 29 -11.83 -18.19 2.38
C SER A 29 -11.03 -17.78 1.13
N SER A 30 -10.09 -16.84 1.24
CA SER A 30 -9.32 -16.31 0.12
C SER A 30 -8.09 -17.18 -0.15
N LYS A 31 -8.20 -18.08 -1.14
CA LYS A 31 -7.07 -18.90 -1.64
C LYS A 31 -6.22 -18.09 -2.63
N GLY A 32 -4.90 -18.16 -2.47
CA GLY A 32 -3.93 -17.51 -3.38
C GLY A 32 -3.45 -16.12 -2.94
N VAL A 33 -2.96 -15.34 -3.91
CA VAL A 33 -2.41 -13.98 -3.72
C VAL A 33 -3.56 -12.98 -3.48
N TYR A 34 -3.64 -12.44 -2.27
CA TYR A 34 -4.73 -11.54 -1.85
C TYR A 34 -4.56 -10.12 -2.40
N VAL A 35 -3.32 -9.61 -2.42
CA VAL A 35 -3.00 -8.27 -2.96
C VAL A 35 -2.29 -8.45 -4.31
N LYS A 36 -2.95 -8.05 -5.41
CA LYS A 36 -2.44 -8.25 -6.78
C LYS A 36 -1.64 -7.07 -7.33
N ARG A 37 -2.06 -5.84 -7.01
CA ARG A 37 -1.38 -4.61 -7.42
C ARG A 37 -1.55 -3.55 -6.36
N VAL A 38 -0.57 -2.66 -6.24
CA VAL A 38 -0.68 -1.43 -5.47
C VAL A 38 -0.39 -0.26 -6.39
N THR A 39 -1.26 0.74 -6.36
CA THR A 39 -1.13 1.95 -7.18
C THR A 39 -1.35 3.14 -6.27
N LEU A 40 -0.44 4.09 -6.32
CA LEU A 40 -0.47 5.30 -5.51
C LEU A 40 -0.80 6.47 -6.45
N SER A 41 -1.92 7.15 -6.17
CA SER A 41 -2.40 8.28 -6.96
C SER A 41 -2.70 9.46 -6.05
N THR A 42 -2.46 10.67 -6.54
CA THR A 42 -2.98 11.89 -5.94
C THR A 42 -4.44 12.11 -6.36
N THR A 43 -5.21 12.88 -5.59
CA THR A 43 -6.66 13.10 -5.81
C THR A 43 -7.03 13.48 -7.24
N MET A 44 -6.17 14.22 -7.94
CA MET A 44 -6.39 14.69 -9.32
C MET A 44 -5.23 14.37 -10.27
N GLY A 45 -4.39 13.37 -9.96
CA GLY A 45 -3.18 13.09 -10.74
C GLY A 45 -3.08 11.64 -11.21
N PRO A 46 -2.16 11.36 -12.14
CA PRO A 46 -1.95 10.01 -12.65
C PRO A 46 -1.50 9.07 -11.51
N GLY A 47 -1.94 7.83 -11.58
CA GLY A 47 -1.54 6.79 -10.63
C GLY A 47 -0.20 6.17 -11.03
N LEU A 48 0.73 6.09 -10.08
CA LEU A 48 1.98 5.36 -10.22
C LEU A 48 1.84 3.97 -9.62
N GLN A 49 2.12 2.95 -10.42
CA GLN A 49 2.15 1.58 -9.92
C GLN A 49 3.45 1.35 -9.15
N ILE A 50 3.32 0.88 -7.91
CA ILE A 50 4.45 0.57 -7.05
C ILE A 50 4.59 -0.94 -6.91
N ASP A 51 5.83 -1.40 -6.93
CA ASP A 51 6.13 -2.82 -6.77
C ASP A 51 6.02 -3.21 -5.29
N LEU A 52 5.26 -4.27 -5.04
CA LEU A 52 5.05 -4.86 -3.73
C LEU A 52 6.32 -5.49 -3.16
N ALA A 53 7.28 -5.87 -4.02
CA ALA A 53 8.56 -6.44 -3.58
C ALA A 53 9.54 -5.38 -3.04
N SER A 54 9.32 -4.10 -3.38
CA SER A 54 10.18 -2.99 -2.95
C SER A 54 9.78 -2.42 -1.59
N LEU A 55 8.57 -2.71 -1.12
CA LEU A 55 8.16 -2.39 0.24
C LEU A 55 8.51 -3.56 1.15
N GLU A 56 9.61 -3.43 1.89
CA GLU A 56 9.96 -4.37 2.95
C GLU A 56 8.80 -4.46 3.95
N ALA A 57 8.43 -5.69 4.26
CA ALA A 57 7.35 -6.05 5.16
C ALA A 57 7.89 -6.35 6.56
#